data_AF-A0A948UPF7-F1
#
_entry.id   AF-A0A948UPF7-F1
#
_cell.length_a   1.000
_cell.length_b   1.000
_cell.length_c   1.000
_cell.angle_alpha   90.00
_cell.angle_beta   90.00
_cell.angle_gamma   90.00
#
_symmetry.space_group_name_H-M   'P 1'
#
loop_
_entity.id
_entity.type
_entity.pdbx_description
1 polymer ?
#
loop_
_entity_poly.entity_id
_entity_poly.type
_entity_poly.pdbx_seq_one_letter_code
_entity_poly.pdbx_strand_id
1 'polypeptide(L)'
;MKHKEKKKEIPAWDKIIKDINACNKHKNNVSVSFEKVERAEEKCKELYNIKSSPPEIIVEAKRNLAETKNTLQEKCNLLQKRTDNLKNNLPSLLTNALGKESAGSLIHQIQEGLEEHFIHYNADTTELASIFSEKTNRTKEKLEGRPMEIGVWSRDTENLYAGNEAPCCISIENATPGHPEKSTIADYLTDLGMQIVEILDKVTKSPITACWCWPGEGGELKTALVASNIESNTLYSSNFSDQLADKLLAYIKEYSNNIKTGKAVLGMQNNDFPTKTRLDKMTSDNTTYTKIGGCNRKEGYHFEAQNKEVKVI
;
A
#
# COMPACT_ATOMS: atom_id res chain seq x y z
N MET A 1 23.17 -4.67 55.43
CA MET A 1 21.96 -4.16 54.74
C MET A 1 22.31 -3.92 53.28
N LYS A 2 21.65 -4.61 52.34
CA LYS A 2 21.83 -4.35 50.90
C LYS A 2 21.09 -3.04 50.56
N HIS A 3 21.81 -2.03 50.06
CA HIS A 3 21.20 -0.84 49.48
C HIS A 3 20.31 -1.26 48.30
N LYS A 4 18.99 -1.12 48.45
CA LYS A 4 18.07 -1.13 47.32
C LYS A 4 18.37 0.13 46.49
N GLU A 5 18.97 -0.04 45.33
CA GLU A 5 19.02 1.02 44.31
C GLU A 5 17.60 1.51 44.06
N LYS A 6 17.33 2.78 44.37
CA LYS A 6 16.09 3.44 43.97
C LYS A 6 16.08 3.44 42.44
N LYS A 7 15.18 2.66 41.83
CA LYS A 7 14.88 2.76 40.39
C LYS A 7 14.53 4.23 40.10
N LYS A 8 15.32 4.89 39.24
CA LYS A 8 14.98 6.21 38.72
C LYS A 8 13.65 6.09 37.99
N GLU A 9 12.62 6.77 38.50
CA GLU A 9 11.36 6.93 37.79
C GLU A 9 11.65 7.79 36.55
N ILE A 10 11.42 7.21 35.38
CA ILE A 10 11.52 7.92 34.11
C ILE A 10 10.13 8.51 33.84
N PRO A 11 10.00 9.81 33.55
CA PRO A 11 8.73 10.40 33.17
C PRO A 11 8.06 9.61 32.03
N ALA A 12 6.74 9.42 32.11
CA ALA A 12 5.99 8.64 31.13
C ALA A 12 6.20 9.16 29.69
N TRP A 13 6.29 10.49 29.53
CA TRP A 13 6.60 11.13 28.25
C TRP A 13 7.96 10.72 27.68
N ASP A 14 9.01 10.76 28.50
CA ASP A 14 10.36 10.36 28.07
C ASP A 14 10.40 8.88 27.66
N LYS A 15 9.62 8.04 28.34
CA LYS A 15 9.49 6.62 28.00
C LYS A 15 8.77 6.44 26.65
N ILE A 16 7.68 7.15 26.42
CA ILE A 16 6.94 7.14 25.15
C ILE A 16 7.84 7.61 24.00
N ILE A 17 8.50 8.76 24.14
CA ILE A 17 9.42 9.31 23.13
C ILE A 17 10.57 8.34 22.84
N LYS A 18 11.13 7.70 23.87
CA LYS A 18 12.18 6.69 23.70
C LYS A 18 11.69 5.50 22.88
N ASP A 19 10.47 5.02 23.13
CA ASP A 19 9.90 3.88 22.41
C ASP A 19 9.54 4.24 20.96
N ILE A 20 9.02 5.44 20.71
CA ILE A 20 8.80 5.98 19.35
C ILE A 20 10.13 6.09 18.58
N ASN A 21 11.16 6.67 19.21
CA ASN A 21 12.49 6.80 18.59
C ASN A 21 13.12 5.44 18.29
N ALA A 22 12.89 4.43 19.14
CA ALA A 22 13.31 3.06 18.86
C ALA A 22 12.59 2.50 17.63
N CYS A 23 11.28 2.70 17.50
CA CYS A 23 10.51 2.29 16.31
C CYS A 23 11.04 2.96 15.04
N ASN A 24 11.26 4.29 15.08
CA ASN A 24 11.81 5.04 13.95
C ASN A 24 13.21 4.55 13.53
N LYS A 25 14.08 4.26 14.50
CA LYS A 25 15.40 3.68 14.22
C LYS A 25 15.26 2.32 13.52
N HIS A 26 14.33 1.48 13.97
CA HIS A 26 14.12 0.16 13.35
C HIS A 26 13.46 0.25 11.97
N LYS A 27 12.56 1.20 11.74
CA LYS A 27 12.03 1.53 10.41
C LYS A 27 13.15 1.84 9.43
N ASN A 28 14.07 2.73 9.80
CA ASN A 28 15.20 3.09 8.94
C ASN A 28 16.11 1.87 8.66
N ASN A 29 16.33 1.00 9.65
CA ASN A 29 17.11 -0.23 9.45
C ASN A 29 16.44 -1.21 8.47
N VAL A 30 15.10 -1.28 8.46
CA VAL A 30 14.34 -2.07 7.48
C VAL A 30 14.54 -1.48 6.08
N SER A 31 14.34 -0.17 5.90
CA SER A 31 14.53 0.50 4.60
C SER A 31 15.94 0.26 4.03
N VAL A 32 16.99 0.44 4.84
CA VAL A 32 18.38 0.17 4.41
C VAL A 32 18.61 -1.30 4.06
N SER A 33 17.94 -2.23 4.75
CA SER A 33 18.06 -3.66 4.45
C SER A 33 17.30 -4.03 3.17
N PHE A 34 16.17 -3.38 2.91
CA PHE A 34 15.39 -3.55 1.69
C PHE A 34 16.18 -3.11 0.45
N GLU A 35 16.82 -1.94 0.48
CA GLU A 35 17.71 -1.47 -0.61
C GLU A 35 18.88 -2.43 -0.90
N LYS A 36 19.32 -3.22 0.09
CA LYS A 36 20.34 -4.25 -0.13
C LYS A 36 19.78 -5.49 -0.82
N VAL A 37 18.54 -5.86 -0.50
CA VAL A 37 17.84 -6.95 -1.20
C VAL A 37 17.59 -6.56 -2.65
N GLU A 38 17.09 -5.36 -2.93
CA GLU A 38 16.86 -4.87 -4.30
C GLU A 38 18.13 -4.96 -5.15
N ARG A 39 19.26 -4.43 -4.63
CA ARG A 39 20.56 -4.52 -5.31
C ARG A 39 21.03 -5.96 -5.52
N ALA A 40 20.79 -6.85 -4.57
CA ALA A 40 21.15 -8.26 -4.70
C ALA A 40 20.27 -8.99 -5.73
N GLU A 41 18.98 -8.64 -5.82
CA GLU A 41 18.05 -9.17 -6.82
C GLU A 41 18.40 -8.69 -8.23
N GLU A 42 18.69 -7.39 -8.40
CA GLU A 42 19.16 -6.84 -9.68
C GLU A 42 20.43 -7.55 -10.15
N LYS A 43 21.43 -7.70 -9.28
CA LYS A 43 22.66 -8.42 -9.60
C LYS A 43 22.40 -9.88 -10.02
N CYS A 44 21.46 -10.56 -9.36
CA CYS A 44 21.08 -11.91 -9.76
C CYS A 44 20.44 -11.90 -11.17
N LYS A 45 19.48 -11.00 -11.43
CA LYS A 45 18.82 -10.86 -12.73
C LYS A 45 19.82 -10.59 -13.87
N GLU A 46 20.77 -9.69 -13.64
CA GLU A 46 21.85 -9.38 -14.60
C GLU A 46 22.70 -10.61 -14.93
N LEU A 47 23.15 -11.34 -13.90
CA LEU A 47 23.98 -12.54 -14.09
C LEU A 47 23.24 -13.65 -14.85
N TYR A 48 21.93 -13.80 -14.65
CA TYR A 48 21.09 -14.74 -15.39
C TYR A 48 20.89 -14.37 -16.86
N ASN A 49 20.90 -13.08 -17.19
CA ASN A 49 20.74 -12.61 -18.56
C ASN A 49 22.04 -12.76 -19.39
N ILE A 50 23.18 -12.94 -18.73
CA ILE A 50 24.48 -13.16 -19.39
C ILE A 50 24.68 -14.67 -19.56
N LYS A 51 24.55 -15.15 -20.81
CA LYS A 51 24.71 -16.57 -21.22
C LYS A 51 26.03 -17.24 -20.80
N SER A 52 27.04 -16.47 -20.39
CA SER A 52 28.40 -16.95 -20.08
C SER A 52 28.85 -16.68 -18.64
N SER A 53 27.94 -16.30 -17.74
CA SER A 53 28.29 -16.08 -16.32
C SER A 53 28.83 -17.36 -15.68
N PRO A 54 30.01 -17.31 -15.02
CA PRO A 54 30.55 -18.46 -14.30
C PRO A 54 29.57 -18.98 -13.22
N PRO A 55 29.33 -20.30 -13.14
CA PRO A 55 28.42 -20.88 -12.14
C PRO A 55 28.73 -20.47 -10.70
N GLU A 56 30.00 -20.32 -10.34
CA GLU A 56 30.45 -19.94 -9.01
C GLU A 56 29.98 -18.53 -8.63
N ILE A 57 29.98 -17.59 -9.60
CA ILE A 57 29.52 -16.21 -9.38
C ILE A 57 27.99 -16.17 -9.21
N ILE A 58 27.26 -17.02 -9.94
CA ILE A 58 25.80 -17.14 -9.80
C ILE A 58 25.45 -17.73 -8.43
N VAL A 59 26.16 -18.76 -7.98
CA VAL A 59 25.96 -19.37 -6.66
C VAL A 59 26.25 -18.37 -5.54
N GLU A 60 27.34 -17.61 -5.64
CA GLU A 60 27.66 -16.58 -4.64
C GLU A 60 26.63 -15.45 -4.61
N ALA A 61 26.15 -15.00 -5.77
CA ALA A 61 25.09 -13.99 -5.86
C ALA A 61 23.78 -14.47 -5.20
N LYS A 62 23.39 -15.73 -5.44
CA LYS A 62 22.23 -16.35 -4.78
C LYS A 62 22.39 -16.44 -3.27
N ARG A 63 23.58 -16.84 -2.81
CA ARG A 63 23.89 -16.93 -1.38
C ARG A 63 23.76 -15.55 -0.72
N ASN A 64 24.37 -14.52 -1.31
CA ASN A 64 24.26 -13.15 -0.84
C ASN A 64 22.79 -12.64 -0.86
N LEU A 65 22.01 -13.01 -1.87
CA LEU A 65 20.58 -12.69 -1.90
C LEU A 65 19.81 -13.36 -0.75
N ALA A 66 20.08 -14.63 -0.47
CA ALA A 66 19.46 -15.34 0.65
C ALA A 66 19.85 -14.73 2.00
N GLU A 67 21.13 -14.40 2.20
CA GLU A 67 21.63 -13.75 3.43
C GLU A 67 21.00 -12.35 3.64
N THR A 68 20.87 -11.55 2.57
CA THR A 68 20.22 -10.23 2.67
C THR A 68 18.71 -10.34 2.93
N LYS A 69 18.01 -11.32 2.34
CA LYS A 69 16.59 -11.62 2.65
C LYS A 69 16.38 -12.03 4.11
N ASN A 70 17.22 -12.93 4.63
CA ASN A 70 17.17 -13.33 6.04
C ASN A 70 17.40 -12.13 6.97
N THR A 71 18.38 -11.28 6.64
CA THR A 71 18.65 -10.05 7.41
C THR A 71 17.44 -9.12 7.41
N LEU A 72 16.81 -8.91 6.25
CA LEU A 72 15.60 -8.09 6.13
C LEU A 72 14.48 -8.65 7.01
N GLN A 73 14.23 -9.96 6.95
CA GLN A 73 13.22 -10.63 7.78
C GLN A 73 13.46 -10.39 9.29
N GLU A 74 14.70 -10.55 9.77
CA GLU A 74 15.04 -10.27 11.16
C GLU A 74 14.77 -8.81 11.57
N LYS A 75 15.06 -7.85 10.68
CA LYS A 75 14.78 -6.42 10.95
C LYS A 75 13.28 -6.15 10.98
N CYS A 76 12.50 -6.74 10.07
CA CYS A 76 11.04 -6.63 10.07
C CYS A 76 10.43 -7.20 11.36
N ASN A 77 10.85 -8.40 11.77
CA ASN A 77 10.39 -9.03 13.02
C ASN A 77 10.71 -8.19 14.25
N LEU A 78 11.89 -7.55 14.28
CA LEU A 78 12.28 -6.68 15.39
C LEU A 78 11.46 -5.39 15.41
N LEU A 79 11.17 -4.80 14.24
CA LEU A 79 10.29 -3.64 14.14
C LEU A 79 8.88 -3.98 14.63
N GLN A 80 8.31 -5.11 14.16
CA GLN A 80 7.03 -5.64 14.63
C GLN A 80 6.95 -5.74 16.14
N LYS A 81 7.91 -6.45 16.74
CA LYS A 81 7.97 -6.57 18.19
C LYS A 81 8.04 -5.22 18.91
N ARG A 82 8.70 -4.21 18.34
CA ARG A 82 8.81 -2.87 18.95
C ARG A 82 7.50 -2.09 18.84
N THR A 83 6.86 -2.12 17.68
CA THR A 83 5.55 -1.49 17.45
C THR A 83 4.48 -2.10 18.34
N ASP A 84 4.42 -3.43 18.43
CA ASP A 84 3.46 -4.13 19.29
C ASP A 84 3.67 -3.79 20.77
N ASN A 85 4.93 -3.73 21.21
CA ASN A 85 5.24 -3.31 22.57
C ASN A 85 4.82 -1.86 22.84
N LEU A 86 5.01 -0.95 21.88
CA LEU A 86 4.55 0.44 22.03
C LEU A 86 3.01 0.47 22.14
N LYS A 87 2.31 -0.18 21.21
CA LYS A 87 0.84 -0.25 21.17
C LYS A 87 0.26 -0.82 22.47
N ASN A 88 0.82 -1.93 22.97
CA ASN A 88 0.31 -2.61 24.16
C ASN A 88 0.65 -1.88 25.47
N ASN A 89 1.80 -1.19 25.54
CA ASN A 89 2.21 -0.51 26.77
C ASN A 89 1.67 0.91 26.90
N LEU A 90 1.37 1.59 25.77
CA LEU A 90 0.92 2.98 25.76
C LEU A 90 -0.31 3.24 26.67
N PRO A 91 -1.39 2.42 26.64
CA PRO A 91 -2.53 2.61 27.54
C PRO A 91 -2.14 2.58 29.02
N SER A 92 -1.28 1.63 29.41
CA SER A 92 -0.82 1.50 30.80
C SER A 92 0.05 2.67 31.24
N LEU A 93 0.92 3.17 30.36
CA LEU A 93 1.78 4.32 30.63
C LEU A 93 0.96 5.59 30.83
N LEU A 94 -0.04 5.83 29.97
CA LEU A 94 -0.94 6.98 30.07
C LEU A 94 -1.83 6.89 31.32
N THR A 95 -2.39 5.72 31.61
CA THR A 95 -3.22 5.49 32.82
C THR A 95 -2.42 5.76 34.09
N ASN A 96 -1.17 5.29 34.17
CA ASN A 96 -0.31 5.51 35.33
C ASN A 96 0.11 6.99 35.50
N ALA A 97 0.18 7.75 34.41
CA ALA A 97 0.62 9.15 34.43
C ALA A 97 -0.52 10.15 34.66
N LEU A 98 -1.71 9.88 34.09
CA LEU A 98 -2.82 10.83 34.03
C LEU A 98 -4.03 10.41 34.88
N GLY A 99 -4.05 9.18 35.40
CA GLY A 99 -5.23 8.59 36.03
C GLY A 99 -6.25 8.05 35.02
N LYS A 100 -7.15 7.16 35.47
CA LYS A 100 -8.04 6.39 34.60
C LYS A 100 -8.98 7.24 33.74
N GLU A 101 -9.61 8.28 34.30
CA GLU A 101 -10.58 9.10 33.57
C GLU A 101 -9.90 9.92 32.46
N SER A 102 -8.84 10.68 32.78
CA SER A 102 -8.14 11.51 31.81
C SER A 102 -7.37 10.69 30.77
N ALA A 103 -6.83 9.53 31.16
CA ALA A 103 -6.18 8.63 30.21
C ALA A 103 -7.20 7.98 29.26
N GLY A 104 -8.41 7.66 29.72
CA GLY A 104 -9.43 6.99 28.89
C GLY A 104 -9.76 7.75 27.62
N SER A 105 -10.07 9.05 27.74
CA SER A 105 -10.37 9.89 26.58
C SER A 105 -9.18 10.05 25.63
N LEU A 106 -7.96 10.18 26.16
CA LEU A 106 -6.75 10.34 25.36
C LEU A 106 -6.36 9.05 24.64
N ILE A 107 -6.47 7.90 25.32
CA ILE A 107 -6.24 6.58 24.73
C ILE A 107 -7.20 6.37 23.57
N HIS A 108 -8.48 6.70 23.74
CA HIS A 108 -9.48 6.58 22.70
C HIS A 108 -9.15 7.44 21.48
N GLN A 109 -8.82 8.72 21.66
CA GLN A 109 -8.41 9.61 20.56
C GLN A 109 -7.15 9.11 19.83
N ILE A 110 -6.16 8.60 20.58
CA ILE A 110 -4.95 8.01 19.98
C ILE A 110 -5.29 6.74 19.20
N GLN A 111 -6.19 5.90 19.71
CA GLN A 111 -6.63 4.69 19.03
C GLN A 111 -7.36 5.03 17.74
N GLU A 112 -8.36 5.91 17.77
CA GLU A 112 -9.10 6.34 16.58
C GLU A 112 -8.16 6.93 15.52
N GLY A 113 -7.21 7.79 15.92
CA GLY A 113 -6.26 8.41 14.98
C GLY A 113 -5.18 7.48 14.43
N LEU A 114 -4.97 6.29 15.02
CA LEU A 114 -3.93 5.35 14.59
C LEU A 114 -4.49 4.00 14.12
N GLU A 115 -5.79 3.78 14.22
CA GLU A 115 -6.43 2.50 13.92
C GLU A 115 -6.18 2.06 12.48
N GLU A 116 -6.38 2.96 11.51
CA GLU A 116 -6.10 2.71 10.09
C GLU A 116 -4.65 2.28 9.88
N HIS A 117 -3.71 3.06 10.42
CA HIS A 117 -2.29 2.76 10.34
C HIS A 117 -1.94 1.40 10.96
N PHE A 118 -2.60 1.02 12.05
CA PHE A 118 -2.38 -0.30 12.66
C PHE A 118 -3.04 -1.44 11.88
N ILE A 119 -4.17 -1.22 11.22
CA ILE A 119 -4.81 -2.23 10.36
C ILE A 119 -3.91 -2.52 9.17
N HIS A 120 -3.46 -1.49 8.44
CA HIS A 120 -2.52 -1.66 7.32
C HIS A 120 -1.21 -2.30 7.79
N TYR A 121 -0.65 -1.82 8.91
CA TYR A 121 0.55 -2.40 9.48
C TYR A 121 0.43 -3.90 9.80
N ASN A 122 -0.72 -4.32 10.35
CA ASN A 122 -0.97 -5.73 10.66
C ASN A 122 -1.14 -6.58 9.39
N ALA A 123 -1.84 -6.06 8.39
CA ALA A 123 -1.97 -6.72 7.09
C ALA A 123 -0.59 -6.89 6.43
N ASP A 124 0.19 -5.81 6.34
CA ASP A 124 1.53 -5.78 5.76
C ASP A 124 2.49 -6.72 6.49
N THR A 125 2.48 -6.73 7.82
CA THR A 125 3.37 -7.61 8.61
C THR A 125 3.01 -9.09 8.47
N THR A 126 1.71 -9.41 8.41
CA THR A 126 1.24 -10.78 8.18
C THR A 126 1.66 -11.26 6.78
N GLU A 127 1.50 -10.39 5.79
CA GLU A 127 1.87 -10.68 4.41
C GLU A 127 3.40 -10.82 4.24
N LEU A 128 4.19 -9.91 4.83
CA LEU A 128 5.65 -10.00 4.86
C LEU A 128 6.11 -11.32 5.50
N ALA A 129 5.52 -11.69 6.64
CA ALA A 129 5.82 -12.97 7.27
C ALA A 129 5.50 -14.17 6.35
N SER A 130 4.44 -14.04 5.53
CA SER A 130 4.10 -15.03 4.52
C SER A 130 5.15 -15.09 3.42
N ILE A 131 5.64 -13.95 2.91
CA ILE A 131 6.63 -13.83 1.83
C ILE A 131 7.95 -14.53 2.21
N PHE A 132 8.39 -14.41 3.46
CA PHE A 132 9.60 -15.06 3.95
C PHE A 132 9.39 -16.51 4.42
N SER A 133 8.18 -17.06 4.34
CA SER A 133 7.92 -18.47 4.67
C SER A 133 8.15 -19.38 3.45
N GLU A 134 8.54 -20.63 3.66
CA GLU A 134 8.66 -21.61 2.56
C GLU A 134 7.35 -21.84 1.78
N LYS A 135 6.21 -21.34 2.28
CA LYS A 135 4.93 -21.39 1.56
C LYS A 135 4.92 -20.53 0.30
N THR A 136 5.65 -19.42 0.22
CA THR A 136 5.55 -18.45 -0.89
C THR A 136 5.86 -19.05 -2.25
N ASN A 137 6.86 -19.94 -2.34
CA ASN A 137 7.17 -20.65 -3.58
C ASN A 137 6.01 -21.55 -4.03
N ARG A 138 5.38 -22.27 -3.10
CA ARG A 138 4.19 -23.10 -3.37
C ARG A 138 2.95 -22.26 -3.68
N THR A 139 2.87 -21.03 -3.18
CA THR A 139 1.74 -20.13 -3.44
C THR A 139 1.88 -19.45 -4.81
N LYS A 140 3.09 -19.03 -5.20
CA LYS A 140 3.35 -18.49 -6.54
C LYS A 140 3.03 -19.51 -7.64
N GLU A 141 3.49 -20.75 -7.49
CA GLU A 141 3.18 -21.85 -8.42
C GLU A 141 1.66 -22.08 -8.58
N LYS A 142 0.86 -21.81 -7.53
CA LYS A 142 -0.61 -21.90 -7.59
C LYS A 142 -1.28 -20.71 -8.28
N LEU A 143 -0.60 -19.58 -8.40
CA LEU A 143 -1.08 -18.38 -9.08
C LEU A 143 -0.68 -18.35 -10.55
N GLU A 144 0.43 -19.00 -10.92
CA GLU A 144 0.84 -19.11 -12.31
C GLU A 144 -0.24 -19.79 -13.16
N GLY A 145 -0.59 -19.15 -14.28
CA GLY A 145 -1.65 -19.62 -15.17
C GLY A 145 -3.08 -19.36 -14.67
N ARG A 146 -3.28 -18.67 -13.54
CA ARG A 146 -4.63 -18.29 -13.12
C ARG A 146 -5.28 -17.33 -14.12
N PRO A 147 -6.51 -17.63 -14.58
CA PRO A 147 -7.24 -16.73 -15.46
C PRO A 147 -7.76 -15.52 -14.68
N MET A 148 -7.56 -14.33 -15.24
CA MET A 148 -8.02 -13.06 -14.69
C MET A 148 -8.92 -12.33 -15.68
N GLU A 149 -9.71 -11.39 -15.17
CA GLU A 149 -10.60 -10.54 -15.94
C GLU A 149 -10.39 -9.09 -15.53
N ILE A 150 -10.44 -8.16 -16.49
CA ILE A 150 -10.32 -6.72 -16.24
C ILE A 150 -11.60 -6.05 -16.70
N GLY A 151 -12.17 -5.20 -15.85
CA GLY A 151 -13.45 -4.55 -16.12
C GLY A 151 -13.63 -3.26 -15.34
N VAL A 152 -14.70 -2.53 -15.64
CA VAL A 152 -15.18 -1.44 -14.80
C VAL A 152 -16.30 -1.99 -13.93
N TRP A 153 -16.33 -1.59 -12.66
CA TRP A 153 -17.41 -1.93 -11.75
C TRP A 153 -18.79 -1.62 -12.33
N SER A 154 -19.70 -2.58 -12.19
CA SER A 154 -21.11 -2.49 -12.60
C SER A 154 -21.93 -1.54 -11.72
N ARG A 155 -21.39 -1.14 -10.57
CA ARG A 155 -22.04 -0.31 -9.54
C ARG A 155 -23.27 -0.98 -8.92
N ASP A 156 -23.21 -2.29 -8.82
CA ASP A 156 -24.21 -3.07 -8.11
C ASP A 156 -23.86 -3.20 -6.63
N THR A 157 -24.71 -3.93 -5.91
CA THR A 157 -24.51 -4.22 -4.49
C THR A 157 -23.28 -5.07 -4.23
N GLU A 158 -22.82 -5.89 -5.17
CA GLU A 158 -21.62 -6.72 -4.97
C GLU A 158 -20.37 -5.84 -4.90
N ASN A 159 -20.26 -4.83 -5.77
CA ASN A 159 -19.17 -3.87 -5.73
C ASN A 159 -19.12 -3.03 -4.43
N LEU A 160 -20.26 -2.85 -3.76
CA LEU A 160 -20.30 -2.16 -2.46
C LEU A 160 -19.53 -2.91 -1.38
N TYR A 161 -19.56 -4.25 -1.42
CA TYR A 161 -18.86 -5.11 -0.47
C TYR A 161 -17.48 -5.54 -0.94
N ALA A 162 -17.12 -5.33 -2.22
CA ALA A 162 -15.77 -5.60 -2.73
C ALA A 162 -14.68 -4.84 -1.94
N GLY A 163 -15.00 -3.65 -1.43
CA GLY A 163 -14.12 -2.90 -0.53
C GLY A 163 -13.81 -3.60 0.80
N ASN A 164 -14.56 -4.63 1.20
CA ASN A 164 -14.28 -5.45 2.39
C ASN A 164 -13.27 -6.57 2.09
N GLU A 165 -13.15 -6.99 0.83
CA GLU A 165 -12.21 -8.04 0.41
C GLU A 165 -10.82 -7.47 0.06
N ALA A 166 -10.76 -6.18 -0.28
CA ALA A 166 -9.52 -5.42 -0.38
C ALA A 166 -9.18 -4.81 0.99
N PRO A 167 -7.96 -4.99 1.53
CA PRO A 167 -7.52 -4.30 2.76
C PRO A 167 -7.31 -2.80 2.48
N CYS A 168 -8.39 -2.08 2.21
CA CYS A 168 -8.41 -0.70 1.72
C CYS A 168 -9.32 0.17 2.60
N CYS A 169 -8.96 1.45 2.72
CA CYS A 169 -9.62 2.48 3.53
C CYS A 169 -11.05 2.83 3.09
N ILE A 170 -11.57 2.13 2.07
CA ILE A 170 -12.91 2.32 1.49
C ILE A 170 -13.92 1.27 1.96
N SER A 171 -13.51 0.23 2.70
CA SER A 171 -14.39 -0.84 3.19
C SER A 171 -15.69 -0.28 3.79
N ILE A 172 -16.83 -0.91 3.47
CA ILE A 172 -18.12 -0.50 4.06
C ILE A 172 -18.26 -0.98 5.50
N GLU A 173 -17.62 -2.11 5.86
CA GLU A 173 -17.62 -2.65 7.22
C GLU A 173 -16.55 -2.01 8.11
N ASN A 174 -15.39 -1.69 7.53
CA ASN A 174 -14.28 -1.00 8.19
C ASN A 174 -14.14 0.41 7.60
N ALA A 175 -15.22 1.20 7.67
CA ALA A 175 -15.24 2.59 7.24
C ALA A 175 -13.97 3.31 7.74
N THR A 176 -13.45 4.25 6.94
CA THR A 176 -12.16 4.93 7.20
C THR A 176 -12.06 5.30 8.70
N PRO A 177 -11.12 4.73 9.45
CA PRO A 177 -11.05 4.95 10.91
C PRO A 177 -11.02 6.45 11.24
N GLY A 178 -11.91 6.88 12.14
CA GLY A 178 -12.16 8.30 12.46
C GLY A 178 -13.24 8.99 11.62
N HIS A 179 -13.77 8.33 10.59
CA HIS A 179 -14.89 8.81 9.76
C HIS A 179 -15.90 7.70 9.40
N PRO A 180 -16.50 6.99 10.37
CA PRO A 180 -17.46 5.92 10.11
C PRO A 180 -18.72 6.38 9.35
N GLU A 181 -19.05 7.67 9.41
CA GLU A 181 -20.13 8.30 8.63
C GLU A 181 -19.81 8.44 7.13
N LYS A 182 -18.54 8.27 6.75
CA LYS A 182 -18.03 8.51 5.41
C LYS A 182 -17.76 7.17 4.71
N SER A 183 -18.81 6.53 4.22
CA SER A 183 -18.67 5.37 3.32
C SER A 183 -18.10 5.80 1.97
N THR A 184 -16.77 5.90 1.90
CA THR A 184 -16.03 6.38 0.72
C THR A 184 -16.30 5.49 -0.50
N ILE A 185 -16.57 4.20 -0.29
CA ILE A 185 -17.00 3.31 -1.37
C ILE A 185 -18.39 3.63 -1.92
N ALA A 186 -19.35 3.97 -1.06
CA ALA A 186 -20.68 4.36 -1.49
C ALA A 186 -20.64 5.65 -2.32
N ASP A 187 -19.78 6.59 -1.95
CA ASP A 187 -19.57 7.82 -2.72
C ASP A 187 -18.98 7.56 -4.10
N TYR A 188 -17.97 6.69 -4.22
CA TYR A 188 -17.40 6.34 -5.52
C TYR A 188 -18.37 5.57 -6.41
N LEU A 189 -19.18 4.69 -5.83
CA LEU A 189 -20.19 3.93 -6.58
C LEU A 189 -21.33 4.81 -7.09
N THR A 190 -21.72 5.82 -6.31
CA THR A 190 -22.82 6.74 -6.67
C THR A 190 -22.36 7.92 -7.53
N ASP A 191 -21.08 8.28 -7.52
CA ASP A 191 -20.51 9.30 -8.41
C ASP A 191 -20.30 8.74 -9.83
N LEU A 192 -21.15 9.15 -10.77
CA LEU A 192 -21.08 8.72 -12.17
C LEU A 192 -19.80 9.17 -12.89
N GLY A 193 -19.12 10.20 -12.40
CA GLY A 193 -17.82 10.64 -12.86
C GLY A 193 -16.65 9.84 -12.29
N MET A 194 -16.87 8.94 -11.34
CA MET A 194 -15.85 8.01 -10.83
C MET A 194 -16.01 6.63 -11.45
N GLN A 195 -14.96 6.06 -12.02
CA GLN A 195 -14.93 4.68 -12.47
C GLN A 195 -13.92 3.92 -11.62
N ILE A 196 -14.25 2.70 -11.21
CA ILE A 196 -13.29 1.81 -10.57
C ILE A 196 -13.01 0.69 -11.57
N VAL A 197 -11.79 0.67 -12.08
CA VAL A 197 -11.29 -0.40 -12.95
C VAL A 197 -10.71 -1.48 -12.06
N GLU A 198 -11.19 -2.71 -12.19
CA GLU A 198 -10.73 -3.83 -11.40
C GLU A 198 -10.08 -4.92 -12.22
N ILE A 199 -9.23 -5.70 -11.56
CA ILE A 199 -8.78 -7.01 -12.02
C ILE A 199 -9.35 -8.06 -11.06
N LEU A 200 -10.11 -9.01 -11.58
CA LEU A 200 -10.72 -10.10 -10.83
C LEU A 200 -10.01 -11.42 -11.09
N ASP A 201 -9.88 -12.22 -10.03
CA ASP A 201 -9.57 -13.63 -10.16
C ASP A 201 -10.81 -14.38 -10.66
N LYS A 202 -10.75 -15.01 -11.84
CA LYS A 202 -11.94 -15.68 -12.39
C LYS A 202 -12.33 -16.95 -11.62
N VAL A 203 -11.39 -17.55 -10.88
CA VAL A 203 -11.59 -18.78 -10.12
C VAL A 203 -12.21 -18.48 -8.77
N THR A 204 -11.65 -17.54 -8.00
CA THR A 204 -12.17 -17.21 -6.66
C THR A 204 -13.23 -16.13 -6.67
N LYS A 205 -13.39 -15.42 -7.79
CA LYS A 205 -14.26 -14.24 -7.93
C LYS A 205 -13.87 -13.08 -7.00
N SER A 206 -12.62 -13.07 -6.55
CA SER A 206 -12.11 -12.05 -5.63
C SER A 206 -11.39 -10.93 -6.39
N PRO A 207 -11.49 -9.67 -5.94
CA PRO A 207 -10.72 -8.57 -6.49
C PRO A 207 -9.22 -8.75 -6.20
N ILE A 208 -8.43 -8.66 -7.27
CA ILE A 208 -6.96 -8.66 -7.24
C ILE A 208 -6.44 -7.23 -7.21
N THR A 209 -7.01 -6.34 -8.03
CA THR A 209 -6.59 -4.94 -8.14
C THR A 209 -7.82 -4.06 -8.30
N ALA A 210 -7.79 -2.87 -7.72
CA ALA A 210 -8.70 -1.77 -8.01
C ALA A 210 -7.91 -0.51 -8.38
N CYS A 211 -8.41 0.25 -9.35
CA CYS A 211 -7.83 1.52 -9.78
C CYS A 211 -8.94 2.56 -9.98
N TRP A 212 -8.79 3.70 -9.33
CA TRP A 212 -9.76 4.78 -9.37
C TRP A 212 -9.46 5.68 -10.55
N CYS A 213 -10.42 5.77 -11.46
CA CYS A 213 -10.32 6.52 -12.68
C CYS A 213 -11.41 7.59 -12.72
N TRP A 214 -11.07 8.78 -13.22
CA TRP A 214 -12.06 9.86 -13.42
C TRP A 214 -11.72 10.71 -14.63
N PRO A 215 -12.73 11.24 -15.35
CA PRO A 215 -12.49 12.18 -16.42
C PRO A 215 -12.06 13.52 -15.81
N GLY A 216 -10.86 13.96 -16.16
CA GLY A 216 -10.26 15.18 -15.71
C GLY A 216 -10.17 16.22 -16.81
N GLU A 217 -10.30 17.48 -16.40
CA GLU A 217 -10.05 18.64 -17.23
C GLU A 217 -8.79 19.34 -16.71
N GLY A 218 -7.80 19.48 -17.58
CA GLY A 218 -6.67 20.37 -17.39
C GLY A 218 -6.92 21.73 -18.04
N GLY A 219 -5.98 22.67 -17.86
CA GLY A 219 -6.01 23.94 -18.58
C GLY A 219 -6.16 23.75 -20.11
N GLU A 220 -6.52 24.81 -20.84
CA GLU A 220 -6.80 24.76 -22.29
C GLU A 220 -7.78 23.64 -22.71
N LEU A 221 -8.71 23.23 -21.83
CA LEU A 221 -9.72 22.18 -22.10
C LEU A 221 -9.11 20.81 -22.47
N LYS A 222 -7.88 20.53 -22.03
CA LYS A 222 -7.24 19.22 -22.23
C LYS A 222 -7.91 18.21 -21.33
N THR A 223 -8.74 17.33 -21.90
CA THR A 223 -9.36 16.24 -21.14
C THR A 223 -8.43 15.03 -21.07
N ALA A 224 -8.49 14.29 -19.97
CA ALA A 224 -7.81 13.02 -19.80
C ALA A 224 -8.64 12.11 -18.91
N LEU A 225 -8.48 10.79 -19.06
CA LEU A 225 -8.86 9.86 -18.01
C LEU A 225 -7.70 9.81 -17.02
N VAL A 226 -7.94 10.27 -15.80
CA VAL A 226 -6.95 10.28 -14.73
C VAL A 226 -7.13 9.02 -13.90
N ALA A 227 -6.14 8.14 -13.93
CA ALA A 227 -6.00 7.00 -13.03
C ALA A 227 -5.24 7.42 -11.77
N SER A 228 -5.69 6.95 -10.62
CA SER A 228 -5.12 7.22 -9.31
C SER A 228 -5.35 6.02 -8.38
N ASN A 229 -4.55 5.93 -7.33
CA ASN A 229 -4.73 5.01 -6.22
C ASN A 229 -4.82 3.55 -6.65
N ILE A 230 -3.82 3.01 -7.35
CA ILE A 230 -3.84 1.57 -7.69
C ILE A 230 -3.60 0.75 -6.41
N GLU A 231 -4.61 0.02 -5.97
CA GLU A 231 -4.57 -0.84 -4.78
C GLU A 231 -4.68 -2.29 -5.22
N SER A 232 -3.85 -3.18 -4.67
CA SER A 232 -3.75 -4.56 -5.12
C SER A 232 -3.43 -5.54 -4.01
N ASN A 233 -3.97 -6.75 -4.16
CA ASN A 233 -3.61 -7.87 -3.32
C ASN A 233 -2.09 -8.12 -3.43
N THR A 234 -1.40 -7.96 -2.30
CA THR A 234 0.06 -7.98 -2.21
C THR A 234 0.67 -9.28 -2.73
N LEU A 235 -0.01 -10.41 -2.57
CA LEU A 235 0.47 -11.69 -3.09
C LEU A 235 0.56 -11.68 -4.62
N TYR A 236 -0.39 -11.05 -5.31
CA TYR A 236 -0.36 -10.92 -6.77
C TYR A 236 0.61 -9.81 -7.19
N SER A 237 0.53 -8.62 -6.58
CA SER A 237 1.35 -7.48 -6.97
C SER A 237 2.84 -7.74 -6.73
N SER A 238 3.22 -8.43 -5.65
CA SER A 238 4.62 -8.79 -5.40
C SER A 238 5.20 -9.81 -6.39
N ASN A 239 4.36 -10.70 -6.93
CA ASN A 239 4.81 -11.78 -7.84
C ASN A 239 4.66 -11.44 -9.33
N PHE A 240 3.71 -10.57 -9.69
CA PHE A 240 3.30 -10.30 -11.07
C PHE A 240 3.13 -8.80 -11.36
N SER A 241 3.76 -7.90 -10.58
CA SER A 241 3.65 -6.43 -10.69
C SER A 241 3.67 -5.91 -12.13
N ASP A 242 4.69 -6.27 -12.91
CA ASP A 242 4.87 -5.74 -14.26
C ASP A 242 3.76 -6.20 -15.22
N GLN A 243 3.32 -7.46 -15.10
CA GLN A 243 2.24 -8.00 -15.92
C GLN A 243 0.90 -7.35 -15.57
N LEU A 244 0.61 -7.16 -14.28
CA LEU A 244 -0.59 -6.46 -13.82
C LEU A 244 -0.58 -5.01 -14.30
N ALA A 245 0.55 -4.31 -14.14
CA ALA A 245 0.72 -2.95 -14.63
C ALA A 245 0.52 -2.85 -16.15
N ASP A 246 1.14 -3.73 -16.94
CA ASP A 246 0.98 -3.74 -18.40
C ASP A 246 -0.48 -3.89 -18.81
N LYS A 247 -1.19 -4.85 -18.20
CA LYS A 247 -2.58 -5.15 -18.57
C LYS A 247 -3.55 -4.08 -18.10
N LEU A 248 -3.40 -3.59 -16.87
CA LEU A 248 -4.23 -2.52 -16.34
C LEU A 248 -4.07 -1.22 -17.13
N LEU A 249 -2.82 -0.79 -17.36
CA LEU A 249 -2.54 0.46 -18.05
C LEU A 249 -2.98 0.41 -19.52
N ALA A 250 -2.81 -0.74 -20.19
CA ALA A 250 -3.35 -0.93 -21.53
C ALA A 250 -4.89 -0.83 -21.56
N TYR A 251 -5.57 -1.46 -20.60
CA TYR A 251 -7.02 -1.37 -20.48
C TYR A 251 -7.49 0.07 -20.22
N ILE A 252 -6.86 0.79 -19.30
CA ILE A 252 -7.19 2.20 -18.99
C ILE A 252 -7.01 3.08 -20.23
N LYS A 253 -5.93 2.87 -20.99
CA LYS A 253 -5.69 3.59 -22.25
C LYS A 253 -6.78 3.32 -23.28
N GLU A 254 -7.15 2.05 -23.47
CA GLU A 254 -8.25 1.67 -24.36
C GLU A 254 -9.58 2.29 -23.89
N TYR A 255 -9.88 2.20 -22.61
CA TYR A 255 -11.07 2.77 -22.00
C TYR A 255 -11.13 4.29 -22.21
N SER A 256 -10.00 5.00 -22.04
CA SER A 256 -9.90 6.45 -22.28
C SER A 256 -10.25 6.85 -23.73
N ASN A 257 -9.88 6.02 -24.70
CA ASN A 257 -10.23 6.23 -26.10
C ASN A 257 -11.73 5.99 -26.33
N ASN A 258 -12.29 4.95 -25.71
CA ASN A 258 -13.71 4.60 -25.83
C ASN A 258 -14.63 5.67 -25.23
N ILE A 259 -14.23 6.30 -24.12
CA ILE A 259 -14.96 7.42 -23.50
C ILE A 259 -14.58 8.79 -24.10
N LYS A 260 -13.71 8.82 -25.12
CA LYS A 260 -13.31 10.00 -25.89
C LYS A 260 -12.59 11.09 -25.10
N THR A 261 -11.89 10.74 -24.01
CA THR A 261 -10.90 11.66 -23.40
C THR A 261 -9.61 11.71 -24.23
N GLY A 262 -9.32 10.66 -25.01
CA GLY A 262 -8.19 10.61 -25.96
C GLY A 262 -6.80 10.60 -25.33
N LYS A 263 -6.72 10.74 -24.00
CA LYS A 263 -5.51 10.68 -23.19
C LYS A 263 -5.82 9.97 -21.88
N ALA A 264 -4.87 9.17 -21.42
CA ALA A 264 -4.88 8.57 -20.10
C ALA A 264 -3.60 8.99 -19.35
N VAL A 265 -3.76 9.32 -18.07
CA VAL A 265 -2.65 9.71 -17.20
C VAL A 265 -2.76 8.99 -15.85
N LEU A 266 -1.64 8.84 -15.16
CA LEU A 266 -1.53 8.18 -13.87
C LEU A 266 -0.95 9.14 -12.82
N GLY A 267 -1.60 9.24 -11.66
CA GLY A 267 -1.06 9.95 -10.50
C GLY A 267 0.25 9.34 -10.00
N MET A 268 1.12 10.14 -9.39
CA MET A 268 2.46 9.68 -9.00
C MET A 268 2.53 9.01 -7.61
N GLN A 269 1.45 8.99 -6.85
CA GLN A 269 1.43 8.56 -5.44
C GLN A 269 0.35 7.51 -5.18
N ASN A 270 0.54 6.74 -4.10
CA ASN A 270 -0.36 5.71 -3.58
C ASN A 270 -0.78 4.67 -4.63
N ASN A 271 0.19 4.19 -5.43
CA ASN A 271 -0.04 3.10 -6.36
C ASN A 271 0.86 1.94 -5.98
N ASP A 272 0.29 0.75 -5.79
CA ASP A 272 1.02 -0.50 -5.58
C ASP A 272 1.87 -0.89 -6.79
N PHE A 273 1.46 -0.46 -7.98
CA PHE A 273 2.23 -0.56 -9.21
C PHE A 273 1.80 0.53 -10.20
N PRO A 274 2.61 0.85 -11.23
CA PRO A 274 3.92 0.31 -11.55
C PRO A 274 4.96 0.62 -10.47
N THR A 275 6.02 -0.19 -10.40
CA THR A 275 7.14 0.07 -9.48
C THR A 275 7.71 1.47 -9.68
N LYS A 276 8.28 2.07 -8.63
CA LYS A 276 8.88 3.41 -8.70
C LYS A 276 9.85 3.57 -9.87
N THR A 277 10.74 2.60 -10.07
CA THR A 277 11.70 2.58 -11.19
C THR A 277 11.02 2.64 -12.56
N ARG A 278 9.86 2.00 -12.70
CA ARG A 278 9.09 2.04 -13.94
C ARG A 278 8.32 3.34 -14.08
N LEU A 279 7.68 3.82 -13.01
CA LEU A 279 6.97 5.10 -12.97
C LEU A 279 7.91 6.27 -13.33
N ASP A 280 9.15 6.25 -12.84
CA ASP A 280 10.16 7.28 -13.11
C ASP A 280 10.55 7.34 -14.61
N LYS A 281 10.45 6.21 -15.33
CA LYS A 281 10.71 6.12 -16.77
C LYS A 281 9.52 6.54 -17.63
N MET A 282 8.31 6.64 -17.06
CA MET A 282 7.14 7.11 -17.79
C MET A 282 7.26 8.61 -18.09
N THR A 283 6.73 9.03 -19.25
CA THR A 283 6.72 10.42 -19.68
C THR A 283 5.93 11.27 -18.69
N SER A 284 6.57 12.31 -18.15
CA SER A 284 5.89 13.28 -17.28
C SER A 284 4.93 14.15 -18.07
N ASP A 285 3.85 14.53 -17.42
CA ASP A 285 2.93 15.55 -17.88
C ASP A 285 2.69 16.56 -16.75
N ASN A 286 3.04 17.81 -17.03
CA ASN A 286 2.97 18.92 -16.08
C ASN A 286 1.56 19.52 -16.01
N THR A 287 0.59 18.94 -16.73
CA THR A 287 -0.81 19.34 -16.66
C THR A 287 -1.40 18.85 -15.35
N THR A 288 -1.98 19.77 -14.58
CA THR A 288 -2.82 19.44 -13.44
C THR A 288 -4.25 19.21 -13.91
N TYR A 289 -4.90 18.20 -13.35
CA TYR A 289 -6.27 17.82 -13.72
C TYR A 289 -7.22 18.03 -12.54
N THR A 290 -8.41 18.54 -12.83
CA THR A 290 -9.54 18.61 -11.90
C THR A 290 -10.67 17.71 -12.40
N LYS A 291 -11.32 16.97 -11.48
CA LYS A 291 -12.39 16.04 -11.84
C LYS A 291 -13.59 16.77 -12.44
N ILE A 292 -14.03 16.29 -13.60
CA ILE A 292 -15.26 16.74 -14.24
C ILE A 292 -16.47 16.21 -13.47
N GLY A 293 -17.48 17.05 -13.29
CA GLY A 293 -18.74 16.70 -12.62
C GLY A 293 -18.73 16.85 -11.10
N GLY A 294 -17.63 17.34 -10.50
CA GLY A 294 -17.55 17.56 -9.06
C GLY A 294 -17.45 16.26 -8.25
N CYS A 295 -17.84 16.31 -6.98
CA CYS A 295 -17.85 15.18 -6.04
C CYS A 295 -19.19 15.19 -5.28
N ASN A 296 -19.63 14.04 -4.76
CA ASN A 296 -20.86 13.97 -3.95
C ASN A 296 -20.69 14.68 -2.60
N ARG A 297 -19.45 14.83 -2.12
CA ARG A 297 -19.11 15.51 -0.86
C ARG A 297 -18.76 16.98 -1.10
N LYS A 298 -19.18 17.85 -0.18
CA LYS A 298 -18.89 19.30 -0.22
C LYS A 298 -17.41 19.60 -0.06
N GLU A 299 -16.74 18.81 0.78
CA GLU A 299 -15.30 18.84 1.01
C GLU A 299 -14.48 18.17 -0.11
N GLY A 300 -15.15 17.55 -1.08
CA GLY A 300 -14.52 16.80 -2.17
C GLY A 300 -14.05 15.40 -1.75
N TYR A 301 -13.37 14.73 -2.68
CA TYR A 301 -12.67 13.48 -2.42
C TYR A 301 -11.16 13.73 -2.32
N HIS A 302 -10.45 12.90 -1.56
CA HIS A 302 -8.99 12.95 -1.54
C HIS A 302 -8.43 12.17 -2.73
N PHE A 303 -8.29 12.83 -3.88
CA PHE A 303 -7.62 12.25 -5.05
C PHE A 303 -6.16 12.64 -5.06
N GLU A 304 -5.29 11.65 -4.99
CA GLU A 304 -3.85 11.90 -4.94
C GLU A 304 -3.31 12.52 -6.23
N ALA A 305 -3.94 12.22 -7.37
CA ALA A 305 -3.59 12.79 -8.67
C ALA A 305 -4.20 14.18 -8.93
N GLN A 306 -5.19 14.62 -8.15
CA GLN A 306 -5.88 15.88 -8.43
C GLN A 306 -4.98 17.06 -8.13
N ASN A 307 -4.89 18.00 -9.08
CA ASN A 307 -4.04 19.19 -8.98
C ASN A 307 -2.55 18.90 -8.74
N LYS A 308 -2.07 17.70 -9.10
CA LYS A 308 -0.65 17.32 -9.02
C LYS A 308 -0.11 16.95 -10.41
N GLU A 309 1.21 16.80 -10.50
CA GLU A 309 1.88 16.26 -11.69
C GLU A 309 1.53 14.78 -11.89
N VAL A 310 1.46 14.37 -13.15
CA VAL A 310 1.03 13.03 -13.55
C VAL A 310 1.98 12.43 -14.59
N LYS A 311 1.82 11.13 -14.84
CA LYS A 311 2.55 10.37 -15.86
C LYS A 311 1.62 9.98 -17.01
N VAL A 312 2.09 10.05 -18.24
CA VAL A 312 1.32 9.61 -19.41
C VAL A 312 1.31 8.08 -19.49
N ILE A 313 0.12 7.51 -19.70
CA ILE A 313 -0.11 6.07 -19.93
C ILE A 313 -0.05 5.73 -21.42
#